data_AF-A0A6A4Q3P5-F1
#
_entry.id   AF-A0A6A4Q3P5-F1
#
_cell.length_a   1.000
_cell.length_b   1.000
_cell.length_c   1.000
_cell.angle_alpha   90.00
_cell.angle_beta   90.00
_cell.angle_gamma   90.00
#
_symmetry.space_group_name_H-M   'P 1'
#
loop_
_entity.id
_entity.type
_entity.pdbx_description
1 polymer ?
#
loop_
_entity_poly.entity_id
_entity_poly.type
_entity_poly.pdbx_seq_one_letter_code
_entity_poly.pdbx_strand_id
1 'polypeptide(L)'
;MKNKKSEFEFCKVCNLNHNQGLHHKYFPNHRKSLSTFLTRFRNKLSDVCFFLNNPSPRSPELASRNRFWCFFCDKDIDELDSSFACANAICHLASVEHVKNLKHFFWKYGGVVDQLNAFTVSDDDLAKVLQKIYLYPVLYFILIV
;
A
#
# COMPACT_ATOMS: atom_id res chain seq x y z
N MET A 1 -27.94 30.93 -21.93
CA MET A 1 -26.71 30.20 -21.52
C MET A 1 -27.12 29.09 -20.56
N LYS A 2 -26.98 27.81 -20.94
CA LYS A 2 -27.27 26.69 -20.04
C LYS A 2 -26.13 26.60 -19.01
N ASN A 3 -26.44 26.94 -17.76
CA ASN A 3 -25.54 26.70 -16.63
C ASN A 3 -25.43 25.17 -16.48
N LYS A 4 -24.38 24.56 -17.06
CA LYS A 4 -24.06 23.15 -16.78
C LYS A 4 -23.78 23.09 -15.29
N LYS A 5 -24.71 22.55 -14.50
CA LYS A 5 -24.39 22.08 -13.15
C LYS A 5 -23.22 21.12 -13.34
N SER A 6 -22.02 21.54 -12.97
CA SER A 6 -20.88 20.65 -12.90
C SER A 6 -21.25 19.59 -11.86
N GLU A 7 -21.28 18.33 -12.29
CA GLU A 7 -21.54 17.22 -11.39
C GLU A 7 -20.50 17.25 -10.26
N PHE A 8 -20.97 17.05 -9.03
CA PHE A 8 -20.08 16.97 -7.88
C PHE A 8 -19.33 15.64 -7.95
N GLU A 9 -18.02 15.71 -7.76
CA GLU A 9 -17.14 14.55 -7.68
C GLU A 9 -16.53 14.46 -6.28
N PHE A 10 -16.43 13.24 -5.75
CA PHE A 10 -15.76 12.99 -4.48
C PHE A 10 -14.24 12.87 -4.66
N CYS A 11 -13.49 13.66 -3.91
CA CYS A 11 -12.04 13.52 -3.82
C CYS A 11 -11.65 12.72 -2.57
N LYS A 12 -11.10 11.52 -2.77
CA LYS A 12 -10.58 10.64 -1.70
C LYS A 12 -9.48 11.29 -0.85
N VAL A 13 -8.72 12.22 -1.41
CA VAL A 13 -7.61 12.91 -0.72
C VAL A 13 -8.10 14.06 0.15
N CYS A 14 -9.02 14.87 -0.37
CA CYS A 14 -9.63 15.96 0.37
C CYS A 14 -10.73 15.49 1.34
N ASN A 15 -11.26 14.28 1.12
CA ASN A 15 -12.43 13.74 1.80
C ASN A 15 -13.67 14.66 1.68
N LEU A 16 -13.88 15.23 0.49
CA LEU A 16 -14.92 16.23 0.22
C LEU A 16 -15.49 16.04 -1.19
N ASN A 17 -16.76 16.39 -1.37
CA ASN A 17 -17.40 16.53 -2.68
C ASN A 17 -17.15 17.93 -3.23
N HIS A 18 -16.67 18.05 -4.46
CA HIS A 18 -16.46 19.34 -5.13
C HIS A 18 -16.85 19.27 -6.60
N ASN A 19 -17.13 20.42 -7.21
CA ASN A 19 -17.47 20.55 -8.62
C ASN A 19 -16.33 21.16 -9.46
N GLN A 20 -15.09 21.02 -8.98
CA GLN A 20 -13.87 21.65 -9.51
C GLN A 20 -13.12 20.78 -10.53
N GLY A 21 -13.66 19.60 -10.87
CA GLY A 21 -13.06 18.63 -11.81
C GLY A 21 -11.62 18.25 -11.47
N LEU A 22 -10.83 17.80 -12.45
CA LEU A 22 -9.44 17.37 -12.24
C LEU A 22 -8.48 18.51 -11.85
N HIS A 23 -8.85 19.78 -12.05
CA HIS A 23 -7.97 20.91 -11.78
C HIS A 23 -7.74 21.14 -10.27
N HIS A 24 -8.66 20.69 -9.40
CA HIS A 24 -8.53 20.88 -7.95
C HIS A 24 -7.23 20.28 -7.38
N LYS A 25 -6.64 19.29 -8.05
CA LYS A 25 -5.39 18.65 -7.63
C LYS A 25 -4.20 19.61 -7.52
N TYR A 26 -4.30 20.78 -8.16
CA TYR A 26 -3.27 21.81 -8.11
C TYR A 26 -3.46 22.83 -6.99
N PHE A 27 -4.59 22.79 -6.26
CA PHE A 27 -4.88 23.75 -5.20
C PHE A 27 -4.04 23.51 -3.94
N PRO A 28 -3.65 24.57 -3.20
CA PRO A 28 -2.79 24.43 -2.01
C PRO A 28 -3.36 23.47 -0.96
N ASN A 29 -4.67 23.55 -0.69
CA ASN A 29 -5.34 22.69 0.29
C ASN A 29 -5.31 21.22 -0.10
N HIS A 30 -5.49 20.93 -1.40
CA HIS A 30 -5.37 19.58 -1.93
C HIS A 30 -3.94 19.07 -1.78
N ARG A 31 -2.94 19.85 -2.22
CA ARG A 31 -1.52 19.49 -2.11
C ARG A 31 -1.11 19.20 -0.67
N LYS A 32 -1.57 20.00 0.30
CA LYS A 32 -1.33 19.77 1.74
C LYS A 32 -1.97 18.46 2.21
N SER A 33 -3.21 18.21 1.82
CA SER A 33 -3.94 16.99 2.17
C SER A 33 -3.27 15.75 1.56
N LEU A 34 -2.86 15.83 0.30
CA LEU A 34 -2.12 14.78 -0.39
C LEU A 34 -0.78 14.48 0.30
N SER A 35 0.00 15.51 0.64
CA SER A 35 1.29 15.34 1.33
C SER A 35 1.12 14.66 2.69
N THR A 36 0.10 15.06 3.46
CA THR A 36 -0.23 14.45 4.75
C THR A 36 -0.66 12.99 4.57
N PHE A 37 -1.51 12.73 3.58
CA PHE A 37 -1.97 11.39 3.24
C PHE A 37 -0.80 10.46 2.87
N LEU A 38 0.07 10.89 1.95
CA LEU A 38 1.22 10.12 1.49
C LEU A 38 2.22 9.86 2.64
N THR A 39 2.43 10.83 3.51
CA THR A 39 3.27 10.66 4.71
C THR A 39 2.72 9.59 5.65
N ARG A 40 1.42 9.64 5.95
CA ARG A 40 0.76 8.62 6.80
C ARG A 40 0.86 7.23 6.19
N PHE A 41 0.63 7.10 4.89
CA PHE A 41 0.72 5.82 4.22
C PHE A 41 2.15 5.29 4.21
N ARG A 42 3.15 6.16 4.00
CA ARG A 42 4.57 5.79 4.09
C ARG A 42 4.95 5.25 5.47
N ASN A 43 4.47 5.87 6.55
CA ASN A 43 4.70 5.37 7.91
C ASN A 43 4.03 4.00 8.14
N LYS A 44 2.86 3.76 7.54
CA LYS A 44 2.25 2.42 7.58
C LYS A 44 3.08 1.39 6.83
N LEU A 45 3.72 1.79 5.72
CA LEU A 45 4.62 0.92 4.98
C LEU A 45 5.93 0.64 5.71
N SER A 46 6.45 1.56 6.53
CA SER A 46 7.67 1.26 7.30
C SER A 46 7.49 0.10 8.25
N ASP A 47 6.29 -0.11 8.79
CA ASP A 47 5.97 -1.27 9.63
C ASP A 47 6.01 -2.56 8.80
N VAL A 48 5.48 -2.55 7.57
CA VAL A 48 5.54 -3.69 6.64
C VAL A 48 6.99 -3.97 6.22
N CYS A 49 7.74 -2.92 5.90
CA CYS A 49 9.15 -3.02 5.50
C CYS A 49 10.08 -3.44 6.65
N PHE A 50 9.69 -3.22 7.90
CA PHE A 50 10.40 -3.78 9.04
C PHE A 50 10.40 -5.32 8.98
N PHE A 51 9.26 -5.93 8.63
CA PHE A 51 9.13 -7.38 8.48
C PHE A 51 9.78 -7.92 7.19
N LEU A 52 9.93 -7.11 6.13
CA LEU A 52 10.78 -7.45 4.97
C LEU A 52 12.22 -7.80 5.43
N ASN A 53 12.78 -6.96 6.30
CA ASN A 53 14.14 -7.11 6.79
C ASN A 53 14.25 -8.13 7.93
N ASN A 54 13.20 -8.26 8.74
CA ASN A 54 13.13 -9.13 9.91
C ASN A 54 11.92 -10.07 9.81
N PRO A 55 11.96 -11.07 8.90
CA PRO A 55 10.85 -11.99 8.77
C PRO A 55 10.74 -12.82 10.04
N SER A 56 9.58 -12.70 10.69
CA SER A 56 9.24 -13.46 11.88
C SER A 56 8.04 -14.37 11.60
N PRO A 57 8.00 -15.56 12.20
CA PRO A 57 6.80 -16.38 12.21
C PRO A 57 5.64 -15.58 12.77
N ARG A 58 4.45 -15.79 12.20
CA ARG A 58 3.25 -15.12 12.66
C ARG A 58 2.88 -15.61 14.05
N SER A 59 2.85 -14.72 15.03
CA SER A 59 2.30 -15.04 16.36
C SER A 59 0.77 -15.16 16.25
N PRO A 60 0.15 -16.29 16.67
CA PRO A 60 -1.30 -16.46 16.67
C PRO A 60 -2.03 -15.38 17.48
N GLU A 61 -1.42 -14.88 18.56
CA GLU A 61 -1.96 -13.83 19.42
C GLU A 61 -2.03 -12.45 18.73
N LEU A 62 -1.18 -12.23 17.72
CA LEU A 62 -1.09 -10.98 16.95
C LEU A 62 -1.73 -11.09 15.57
N ALA A 63 -2.26 -12.25 15.19
CA ALA A 63 -2.85 -12.51 13.87
C ALA A 63 -3.97 -11.51 13.50
N SER A 64 -4.81 -11.11 14.46
CA SER A 64 -5.88 -10.14 14.25
C SER A 64 -5.39 -8.69 14.09
N ARG A 65 -4.15 -8.40 14.50
CA ARG A 65 -3.53 -7.06 14.42
C ARG A 65 -2.79 -6.83 13.10
N ASN A 66 -2.55 -7.88 12.31
CA ASN A 66 -1.81 -7.80 11.04
C ASN A 66 -2.70 -7.47 9.83
N ARG A 67 -3.80 -6.71 10.00
CA ARG A 67 -4.67 -6.32 8.89
C ARG A 67 -4.07 -5.14 8.12
N PHE A 68 -3.68 -5.36 6.87
CA PHE A 68 -3.10 -4.32 6.02
C PHE A 68 -4.12 -3.78 5.01
N TRP A 69 -4.78 -2.67 5.34
CA TRP A 69 -5.54 -1.90 4.35
C TRP A 69 -4.64 -1.14 3.37
N CYS A 70 -4.72 -1.46 2.07
CA CYS A 70 -4.09 -0.71 1.00
C CYS A 70 -5.07 0.32 0.42
N PHE A 71 -4.80 1.60 0.64
CA PHE A 71 -5.68 2.68 0.19
C PHE A 71 -5.67 2.88 -1.34
N PHE A 72 -4.53 2.63 -1.99
CA PHE A 72 -4.42 2.77 -3.44
C PHE A 72 -5.29 1.74 -4.17
N CYS A 73 -5.39 0.54 -3.59
CA CYS A 73 -6.15 -0.57 -4.13
C CYS A 73 -7.57 -0.68 -3.57
N ASP A 74 -7.91 0.07 -2.51
CA ASP A 74 -9.19 -0.03 -1.79
C ASP A 74 -9.47 -1.45 -1.28
N LYS A 75 -8.42 -2.12 -0.78
CA LYS A 75 -8.45 -3.54 -0.40
C LYS A 75 -7.89 -3.74 1.00
N ASP A 76 -8.56 -4.61 1.75
CA ASP A 76 -7.99 -5.21 2.96
C ASP A 76 -7.16 -6.42 2.53
N ILE A 77 -5.89 -6.41 2.89
CA ILE A 77 -4.99 -7.52 2.62
C ILE A 77 -5.00 -8.44 3.82
N ASP A 78 -5.56 -9.62 3.60
CA ASP A 78 -5.65 -10.67 4.61
C ASP A 78 -4.29 -11.35 4.80
N GLU A 79 -3.90 -11.54 6.05
CA GLU A 79 -2.67 -12.21 6.48
C GLU A 79 -2.96 -13.54 7.20
N LEU A 80 -4.22 -14.01 7.19
CA LEU A 80 -4.65 -15.23 7.87
C LEU A 80 -3.97 -16.50 7.35
N ASP A 81 -3.72 -16.57 6.04
CA ASP A 81 -3.20 -17.76 5.36
C ASP A 81 -1.67 -17.81 5.26
N SER A 82 -0.97 -16.79 5.77
CA SER A 82 0.49 -16.75 5.76
C SER A 82 1.09 -17.23 7.09
N SER A 83 2.14 -18.05 6.99
CA SER A 83 2.96 -18.46 8.14
C SER A 83 3.91 -17.35 8.65
N PHE A 84 4.14 -16.31 7.83
CA PHE A 84 5.02 -15.19 8.15
C PHE A 84 4.24 -13.88 8.25
N ALA A 85 4.66 -13.00 9.17
CA ALA A 85 4.05 -11.69 9.33
C ALA A 85 4.22 -10.83 8.05
N CYS A 86 3.13 -10.19 7.63
CA CYS A 86 3.07 -9.24 6.51
C CYS A 86 3.44 -9.80 5.13
N ALA A 87 3.52 -11.13 4.95
CA ALA A 87 3.94 -11.70 3.68
C ALA A 87 2.97 -11.36 2.54
N ASN A 88 1.65 -11.38 2.81
CA ASN A 88 0.66 -11.07 1.78
C ASN A 88 0.67 -9.58 1.43
N ALA A 89 0.89 -8.69 2.40
CA ALA A 89 1.08 -7.26 2.20
C ALA A 89 2.33 -6.98 1.36
N ILE A 90 3.44 -7.67 1.64
CA ILE A 90 4.68 -7.57 0.87
C ILE A 90 4.44 -7.98 -0.59
N CYS A 91 3.84 -9.15 -0.81
CA CYS A 91 3.49 -9.62 -2.16
C CYS A 91 2.54 -8.66 -2.87
N HIS A 92 1.56 -8.10 -2.15
CA HIS A 92 0.62 -7.12 -2.69
C HIS A 92 1.35 -5.85 -3.17
N LEU A 93 2.27 -5.32 -2.37
CA LEU A 93 3.02 -4.09 -2.67
C LEU A 93 4.00 -4.24 -3.85
N ALA A 94 4.42 -5.47 -4.16
CA ALA A 94 5.20 -5.80 -5.35
C ALA A 94 4.32 -6.14 -6.58
N SER A 95 3.01 -6.33 -6.40
CA SER A 95 2.13 -6.79 -7.49
C SER A 95 1.94 -5.76 -8.60
N VAL A 96 1.82 -6.25 -9.84
CA VAL A 96 1.53 -5.42 -11.04
C VAL A 96 0.25 -4.60 -10.86
N GLU A 97 -0.77 -5.18 -10.23
CA GLU A 97 -2.05 -4.52 -9.97
C GLU A 97 -1.90 -3.32 -9.02
N HIS A 98 -1.11 -3.48 -7.94
CA HIS A 98 -0.82 -2.37 -7.03
C HIS A 98 -0.06 -1.24 -7.74
N VAL A 99 0.99 -1.57 -8.52
CA VAL A 99 1.76 -0.57 -9.28
C VAL A 99 0.87 0.20 -10.26
N LYS A 100 -0.07 -0.49 -10.93
CA LYS A 100 -1.04 0.13 -11.83
C LYS A 100 -1.97 1.09 -11.09
N ASN A 101 -2.55 0.66 -9.97
CA ASN A 101 -3.45 1.47 -9.17
C ASN A 101 -2.75 2.68 -8.56
N LEU A 102 -1.51 2.51 -8.10
CA LEU A 102 -0.66 3.58 -7.60
C LEU A 102 -0.37 4.64 -8.68
N LYS A 103 0.01 4.23 -9.89
CA LYS A 103 0.22 5.14 -11.03
C LYS A 103 -1.04 5.92 -11.36
N HIS A 104 -2.18 5.24 -11.43
CA HIS A 104 -3.48 5.88 -11.66
C HIS A 104 -3.83 6.87 -10.55
N PHE A 105 -3.58 6.52 -9.29
CA PHE A 105 -3.77 7.42 -8.14
C PHE A 105 -2.95 8.70 -8.27
N PHE A 106 -1.65 8.57 -8.59
CA PHE A 106 -0.75 9.72 -8.74
C PHE A 106 -1.19 10.63 -9.89
N TRP A 107 -1.59 10.06 -11.02
CA TRP A 107 -2.14 10.81 -12.15
C TRP A 107 -3.42 11.58 -11.77
N LYS A 108 -4.36 10.90 -11.10
CA LYS A 108 -5.68 11.45 -10.72
C LYS A 108 -5.56 12.54 -9.66
N TYR A 109 -4.76 12.30 -8.62
CA TYR A 109 -4.68 13.17 -7.44
C TYR A 109 -3.43 14.05 -7.40
N GLY A 110 -2.55 14.02 -8.39
CA GLY A 110 -1.42 14.95 -8.49
C GLY A 110 -0.19 14.59 -7.65
N GLY A 111 0.15 13.30 -7.57
CA GLY A 111 1.40 12.85 -6.98
C GLY A 111 2.59 12.98 -7.93
N VAL A 112 3.80 13.06 -7.37
CA VAL A 112 5.06 13.12 -8.14
C VAL A 112 5.51 11.71 -8.51
N VAL A 113 5.66 11.42 -9.80
CA VAL A 113 5.99 10.07 -10.32
C VAL A 113 7.27 9.50 -9.68
N ASP A 114 8.25 10.35 -9.38
CA ASP A 114 9.51 9.92 -8.76
C ASP A 114 9.34 9.34 -7.34
N GLN A 115 8.19 9.57 -6.71
CA GLN A 115 7.89 9.04 -5.39
C GLN A 115 7.17 7.68 -5.42
N LEU A 116 6.85 7.14 -6.60
CA LEU A 116 6.14 5.85 -6.71
C LEU A 116 6.89 4.72 -5.98
N ASN A 117 8.22 4.68 -6.13
CA ASN A 117 9.07 3.65 -5.53
C ASN A 117 8.99 3.64 -3.99
N ALA A 118 8.62 4.76 -3.35
CA ALA A 118 8.42 4.83 -1.90
C ALA A 118 7.15 4.09 -1.43
N PHE A 119 6.33 3.60 -2.36
CA PHE A 119 5.06 2.92 -2.09
C PHE A 119 4.98 1.53 -2.72
N THR A 120 6.09 1.01 -3.23
CA THR A 120 6.20 -0.32 -3.86
C THR A 120 7.29 -1.13 -3.18
N VAL A 121 7.21 -2.46 -3.27
CA VAL A 121 8.31 -3.36 -2.93
C VAL A 121 9.01 -3.76 -4.23
N SER A 122 10.35 -3.74 -4.25
CA SER A 122 11.13 -4.15 -5.42
C SER A 122 11.09 -5.66 -5.60
N ASP A 123 11.29 -6.14 -6.84
CA ASP A 123 11.37 -7.58 -7.10
C ASP A 123 12.53 -8.24 -6.34
N ASP A 124 13.65 -7.52 -6.16
CA ASP A 124 14.79 -7.99 -5.38
C ASP A 124 14.45 -8.19 -3.90
N ASP A 125 13.71 -7.23 -3.31
CA ASP A 125 13.29 -7.34 -1.91
C ASP A 125 12.21 -8.41 -1.72
N LEU A 126 11.32 -8.55 -2.71
CA LEU A 126 10.36 -9.65 -2.74
C LEU A 126 11.08 -11.00 -2.80
N ALA A 127 12.08 -11.15 -3.67
CA ALA A 127 12.84 -12.39 -3.84
C ALA A 127 13.55 -12.80 -2.53
N LYS A 128 14.13 -11.84 -1.80
CA LYS A 128 14.75 -12.11 -0.47
C LYS A 128 13.74 -12.67 0.52
N VAL A 129 12.53 -12.10 0.55
CA VAL A 129 11.48 -12.57 1.46
C VAL A 129 10.97 -13.95 1.06
N LEU A 130 10.67 -14.16 -0.23
CA LEU A 130 10.24 -15.46 -0.74
C LEU A 130 11.29 -16.54 -0.45
N GLN A 131 12.58 -16.25 -0.70
CA GLN A 131 13.67 -17.18 -0.37
C GLN A 131 13.65 -17.59 1.11
N LYS A 132 13.45 -16.64 2.03
CA LYS A 132 13.36 -16.94 3.47
C LYS A 132 12.09 -17.71 3.83
N ILE A 133 10.94 -17.37 3.24
CA ILE A 133 9.67 -18.08 3.45
C ILE A 133 9.76 -19.54 2.99
N TYR A 134 10.42 -19.83 1.86
CA TYR A 134 10.52 -21.20 1.34
C TYR A 134 11.67 -22.02 1.95
N LEU A 135 12.73 -21.39 2.48
CA LEU A 135 13.85 -22.10 3.12
C LEU A 135 13.60 -22.41 4.60
N TYR A 136 12.90 -21.55 5.34
CA TYR A 136 12.65 -21.76 6.78
C TYR A 136 11.85 -23.03 7.12
N PRO A 137 10.79 -23.40 6.37
CA PRO A 137 10.05 -24.64 6.61
C PRO A 137 10.93 -25.88 6.42
N VAL A 138 11.85 -25.84 5.46
CA VAL A 138 12.78 -26.95 5.18
C VAL A 138 13.78 -27.12 6.32
N LEU A 139 14.33 -26.01 6.85
CA LEU A 139 15.24 -26.05 7.99
C LEU A 139 14.55 -26.42 9.31
N TYR A 140 13.32 -25.95 9.55
CA TYR A 140 12.54 -26.29 10.74
C TYR A 140 12.12 -27.77 10.74
N PHE A 141 11.78 -28.33 9.58
CA PHE A 141 11.52 -29.77 9.43
C PHE A 141 12.79 -30.63 9.66
N ILE A 142 13.97 -30.18 9.23
CA ILE A 142 15.23 -30.90 9.44
C ILE A 142 15.72 -30.82 10.90
N LEU A 143 15.34 -29.78 11.65
CA LEU A 143 15.76 -29.60 13.06
C LEU A 143 14.83 -30.28 14.08
N ILE A 144 13.69 -30.82 13.65
CA ILE A 144 12.66 -31.44 14.52
C ILE A 144 12.48 -32.95 14.26
N VAL A 145 13.17 -33.50 13.25
CA VAL A 145 13.26 -34.95 12.97
C VAL A 145 14.69 -35.41 13.24
#